data_AF-L1JRH9-F1
#
_entry.id   AF-L1JRH9-F1
#
_cell.length_a   1.000
_cell.length_b   1.000
_cell.length_c   1.000
_cell.angle_alpha   90.00
_cell.angle_beta   90.00
_cell.angle_gamma   90.00
#
_symmetry.space_group_name_H-M   'P 1'
#
loop_
_entity.id
_entity.type
_entity.pdbx_description
1 polymer ?
#
loop_
_entity_poly.entity_id
_entity_poly.type
_entity_poly.pdbx_seq_one_letter_code
_entity_poly.pdbx_strand_id
1 'polypeptide(L)' 'ENLVNYRKQFNEIDFDNSGQIDPFELGVALEKLGIKLSSDQLRALLADGDKSDDSELDFEEFVALL' A
#
# COMPACT_ATOMS: atom_id res chain seq x y z
N GLU A 1 -5.93 -16.56 -1.15
CA GLU A 1 -4.56 -16.59 -1.71
C GLU A 1 -3.53 -16.86 -0.61
N ASN A 2 -2.24 -17.01 -0.94
CA ASN A 2 -1.19 -17.23 0.06
C ASN A 2 -0.86 -15.90 0.77
N LEU A 3 -1.40 -15.71 1.98
CA LEU A 3 -1.07 -14.58 2.88
C LEU A 3 0.43 -14.34 3.03
N VAL A 4 1.24 -15.40 2.90
CA VAL A 4 2.71 -15.35 2.91
C VAL A 4 3.26 -14.47 1.79
N ASN A 5 2.67 -14.52 0.59
CA ASN A 5 3.11 -13.72 -0.55
C ASN A 5 2.73 -12.25 -0.36
N TYR A 6 1.52 -11.98 0.13
CA TYR A 6 1.09 -10.62 0.47
C TYR A 6 1.93 -10.02 1.58
N ARG A 7 2.30 -10.81 2.59
CA ARG A 7 3.19 -10.32 3.66
C ARG A 7 4.59 -9.98 3.13
N LYS A 8 5.07 -10.75 2.16
CA LYS A 8 6.36 -10.48 1.53
C LYS A 8 6.32 -9.20 0.70
N GLN A 9 5.26 -9.01 -0.09
CA GLN A 9 5.06 -7.79 -0.86
C GLN A 9 4.88 -6.59 0.06
N PHE A 10 4.05 -6.69 1.09
CA PHE A 10 3.86 -5.64 2.09
C PHE A 10 5.20 -5.21 2.70
N ASN A 11 6.02 -6.15 3.16
CA ASN A 11 7.34 -5.85 3.71
C ASN A 11 8.35 -5.33 2.66
N GLU A 12 8.11 -5.51 1.36
CA GLU A 12 8.94 -4.93 0.29
C GLU A 12 8.54 -3.47 -0.01
N ILE A 13 7.35 -3.07 0.43
CA ILE A 13 6.77 -1.74 0.26
C ILE A 13 7.00 -0.88 1.51
N ASP A 14 6.75 -1.46 2.69
CA ASP A 14 7.01 -0.89 4.03
C ASP A 14 8.53 -0.76 4.26
N PHE A 15 9.09 0.37 3.85
CA PHE A 15 10.54 0.62 3.89
C PHE A 15 11.00 0.99 5.30
N ASP A 16 10.14 1.69 6.04
CA ASP A 16 10.45 2.14 7.39
C ASP A 16 10.13 1.08 8.46
N ASN A 17 9.48 -0.02 8.08
CA ASN A 17 9.01 -1.10 8.95
C ASN A 17 8.06 -0.58 10.03
N SER A 18 7.28 0.46 9.70
CA SER A 18 6.22 1.00 10.57
C SER A 18 5.09 -0.02 10.75
N GLY A 19 4.95 -0.96 9.82
CA GLY A 19 3.84 -1.91 9.77
C GLY A 19 2.59 -1.33 9.10
N GLN A 20 2.69 -0.14 8.50
CA GLN A 20 1.66 0.52 7.70
C GLN A 20 2.31 0.98 6.39
N ILE A 21 1.53 1.09 5.32
CA ILE A 21 2.01 1.60 4.03
C ILE A 21 1.52 3.02 3.88
N ASP A 22 2.48 3.95 3.84
CA ASP A 22 2.16 5.34 3.60
C ASP A 22 1.96 5.63 2.08
N PRO A 23 1.41 6.81 1.71
CA PRO A 23 1.22 7.18 0.31
C PRO A 23 2.52 7.23 -0.51
N PHE A 24 3.62 7.62 0.11
CA PHE A 24 4.91 7.67 -0.54
C PHE A 24 5.44 6.27 -0.85
N GLU A 25 5.36 5.36 0.12
CA GLU A 25 5.77 3.96 0.00
C GLU A 25 4.97 3.22 -1.06
N LEU A 26 3.65 3.39 -1.06
CA LEU A 26 2.76 2.84 -2.09
C LEU A 26 3.13 3.38 -3.48
N GLY A 27 3.47 4.67 -3.59
CA GLY A 27 3.90 5.27 -4.84
C GLY A 27 5.19 4.69 -5.38
N VAL A 28 6.18 4.50 -4.50
CA VAL A 28 7.46 3.87 -4.85
C VAL A 28 7.23 2.41 -5.27
N ALA A 29 6.37 1.68 -4.58
CA ALA A 29 6.03 0.30 -4.91
C ALA A 29 5.37 0.17 -6.29
N LEU A 30 4.38 1.01 -6.57
CA LEU A 30 3.71 1.04 -7.87
C LEU A 30 4.67 1.45 -8.98
N GLU A 31 5.56 2.41 -8.73
CA GLU A 31 6.58 2.80 -9.70
C GLU A 31 7.55 1.65 -10.01
N LYS A 32 7.93 0.86 -9.00
CA LYS A 32 8.74 -0.37 -9.18
C LYS A 32 8.03 -1.43 -10.03
N LEU A 33 6.70 -1.49 -9.97
CA LEU A 33 5.86 -2.34 -10.83
C LEU A 33 5.65 -1.75 -12.24
N GLY A 34 6.19 -0.56 -12.50
CA GLY A 34 6.02 0.16 -13.77
C GLY A 34 4.70 0.94 -13.88
N ILE A 35 3.96 1.05 -12.78
CA ILE A 35 2.69 1.77 -12.70
C ILE A 35 2.97 3.17 -12.15
N LYS A 36 2.84 4.20 -13.00
CA LYS A 36 2.93 5.60 -12.56
C LYS A 36 1.55 6.15 -12.30
N LEU A 37 1.22 6.34 -11.03
CA LEU A 37 0.05 7.09 -10.60
C LEU A 37 0.44 8.53 -10.25
N SER A 38 -0.46 9.48 -10.51
CA SER A 38 -0.33 10.82 -9.94
C SER A 38 -0.62 10.79 -8.44
N SER A 39 -0.16 11.81 -7.71
CA SER A 39 -0.44 11.97 -6.27
C SER A 39 -1.94 11.90 -5.95
N ASP A 40 -2.79 12.42 -6.84
CA ASP A 40 -4.25 12.39 -6.68
C ASP A 40 -4.83 11.00 -6.88
N GLN A 41 -4.34 10.26 -7.89
CA GLN A 41 -4.76 8.86 -8.13
C GLN A 41 -4.33 7.95 -6.98
N LEU A 42 -3.15 8.22 -6.45
CA LEU A 42 -2.60 7.44 -5.35
C LEU A 42 -3.37 7.70 -4.05
N ARG A 43 -3.71 8.96 -3.76
CA ARG A 43 -4.64 9.30 -2.68
C ARG A 43 -6.02 8.69 -2.86
N ALA A 44 -6.54 8.65 -4.08
CA ALA A 44 -7.83 8.01 -4.34
C ALA A 44 -7.77 6.50 -4.10
N LEU A 45 -6.67 5.84 -4.48
CA LEU A 45 -6.46 4.42 -4.23
C LEU A 45 -6.34 4.12 -2.73
N LEU A 46 -5.59 4.95 -2.00
CA LEU A 46 -5.48 4.88 -0.54
C LEU A 46 -6.83 5.06 0.11
N ALA A 47 -7.55 6.13 -0.23
CA ALA A 47 -8.86 6.43 0.35
C ALA A 47 -9.92 5.36 0.07
N ASP A 48 -9.75 4.53 -0.97
CA ASP A 48 -10.65 3.40 -1.26
C ASP A 48 -10.35 2.18 -0.37
N GLY A 49 -9.09 2.03 0.07
CA GLY A 49 -8.63 0.94 0.92
C GLY A 49 -8.52 1.26 2.41
N ASP A 50 -8.29 2.53 2.74
CA ASP A 50 -8.15 3.07 4.09
C ASP A 50 -9.52 3.09 4.77
N LYS A 51 -9.72 2.14 5.69
CA LYS A 51 -10.94 2.00 6.50
C LYS A 51 -10.74 2.48 7.92
N SER A 52 -9.49 2.59 8.36
CA SER A 52 -9.07 3.14 9.64
C SER A 52 -9.16 4.68 9.67
N ASP A 53 -9.22 5.33 8.50
CA ASP A 53 -9.21 6.79 8.28
C ASP A 53 -7.92 7.43 8.83
N ASP A 54 -6.80 6.69 8.80
CA ASP A 54 -5.49 7.14 9.27
C ASP A 54 -4.56 7.62 8.14
N SER A 55 -5.03 7.59 6.90
CA SER A 55 -4.29 7.96 5.69
C SER A 55 -3.09 7.05 5.36
N GLU A 56 -3.02 5.89 6.00
CA GLU A 56 -2.07 4.82 5.76
C GLU A 56 -2.85 3.52 5.45
N LEU A 57 -2.16 2.47 4.98
CA LEU A 57 -2.77 1.15 4.77
C LEU A 57 -2.11 0.14 5.67
N ASP A 58 -2.87 -0.45 6.58
CA ASP A 58 -2.38 -1.60 7.33
C ASP A 58 -2.32 -2.86 6.45
N PHE A 59 -1.73 -3.93 6.99
CA PHE A 59 -1.61 -5.20 6.27
C PHE A 59 -2.97 -5.81 5.90
N GLU A 60 -3.99 -5.66 6.73
CA GLU A 60 -5.33 -6.19 6.47
C GLU A 60 -6.03 -5.40 5.37
N GLU A 61 -5.91 -4.07 5.38
CA GLU A 61 -6.43 -3.16 4.37
C GLU A 61 -5.74 -3.35 3.03
N PHE A 62 -4.42 -3.50 3.02
CA PHE A 62 -3.65 -3.83 1.81
C PHE A 62 -4.11 -5.15 1.17
N VAL A 63 -4.36 -6.18 1.98
CA VAL A 63 -4.88 -7.47 1.49
C VAL A 63 -6.33 -7.35 1.04
N ALA A 64 -7.13 -6.48 1.66
CA ALA A 64 -8.52 -6.24 1.25
C ALA A 64 -8.63 -5.42 -0.05
N LEU A 65 -7.60 -4.66 -0.41
CA LEU A 65 -7.50 -3.85 -1.63
C LEU A 65 -7.10 -4.68 -2.86
N LEU A 66 -6.38 -5.79 -2.67
CA LEU A 66 -5.92 -6.73 -3.72
C LEU A 66 -6.94 -7.85 -4.00
#